data_AF-A0A924B6V9-F1
#
_entry.id   AF-A0A924B6V9-F1
#
_cell.length_a   1.000
_cell.length_b   1.000
_cell.length_c   1.000
_cell.angle_alpha   90.00
_cell.angle_beta   90.00
_cell.angle_gamma   90.00
#
_symmetry.space_group_name_H-M   'P 1'
#
loop_
_entity.id
_entity.type
_entity.pdbx_description
1 polymer ?
#
loop_
_entity_poly.entity_id
_entity_poly.type
_entity_poly.pdbx_seq_one_letter_code
_entity_poly.pdbx_strand_id
1 'polypeptide(L)'
;MSLIQQCLTPWALVINQFAEHSCGEIYTSGLPTDTLTLTQYLPFFLKTYAFELPFYYFFLRKIFSTTKILRINLVINLATHPFIFIMLPLILVRFEFNYFQYLVVAEIFAPLVEALILNQLFKVRWQTAVVASLVANLISWTVGVLLS
;
A
#
# COMPACT_ATOMS: atom_id res chain seq x y z
N MET A 1 14.33 3.17 17.67
CA MET A 1 13.32 2.46 16.87
C MET A 1 13.68 0.99 16.95
N SER A 2 12.76 0.11 17.36
CA SER A 2 13.09 -1.33 17.47
C SER A 2 13.35 -1.93 16.10
N LEU A 3 14.17 -2.98 16.01
CA LEU A 3 14.45 -3.70 14.74
C LEU A 3 13.14 -4.15 14.04
N ILE A 4 12.14 -4.51 14.84
CA ILE A 4 10.79 -4.85 14.36
C ILE A 4 10.11 -3.67 13.67
N GLN A 5 10.20 -2.44 14.22
CA GLN A 5 9.68 -1.25 13.55
C GLN A 5 10.43 -0.92 12.24
N GLN A 6 11.69 -1.33 12.10
CA GLN A 6 12.45 -1.17 10.86
C GLN A 6 12.10 -2.22 9.81
N CYS A 7 11.67 -3.43 10.19
CA CYS A 7 11.29 -4.46 9.22
C CYS A 7 9.80 -4.43 8.83
N LEU A 8 8.92 -3.86 9.65
CA LEU A 8 7.47 -3.86 9.42
C LEU A 8 6.95 -2.74 8.51
N THR A 9 7.81 -1.84 8.06
CA THR A 9 7.40 -0.85 7.05
C THR A 9 7.78 -1.38 5.67
N PRO A 10 6.86 -1.36 4.68
CA PRO A 10 7.23 -1.75 3.32
C PRO A 10 8.43 -0.98 2.80
N TRP A 11 8.61 0.24 3.31
CA TRP A 11 9.61 1.22 2.91
C TRP A 11 11.00 1.00 3.51
N ALA A 12 11.09 0.68 4.80
CA ALA A 12 12.37 0.40 5.42
C ALA A 12 12.94 -0.95 4.95
N LEU A 13 12.13 -1.85 4.38
CA LEU A 13 12.62 -3.01 3.61
C LEU A 13 13.22 -2.61 2.25
N VAL A 14 12.70 -1.57 1.59
CA VAL A 14 13.28 -1.04 0.34
C VAL A 14 14.60 -0.33 0.60
N ILE A 15 14.73 0.43 1.69
CA ILE A 15 16.00 1.10 2.05
C ILE A 15 17.01 0.13 2.63
N ASN A 16 16.57 -0.82 3.47
CA ASN A 16 17.44 -1.86 4.03
C ASN A 16 17.63 -3.06 3.11
N GLN A 17 17.35 -2.93 1.81
CA GLN A 17 17.81 -3.89 0.82
C GLN A 17 19.36 -3.90 0.73
N PHE A 18 20.05 -2.96 1.41
CA PHE A 18 21.49 -3.00 1.72
C PHE A 18 21.86 -3.51 3.13
N ALA A 19 20.90 -3.88 3.98
CA ALA A 19 21.13 -4.52 5.28
C ALA A 19 20.67 -5.99 5.23
N GLU A 20 21.29 -6.75 4.34
CA GLU A 20 20.88 -8.06 3.81
C GLU A 20 20.70 -9.22 4.81
N HIS A 21 20.86 -9.08 6.13
CA HIS A 21 20.75 -10.23 7.04
C HIS A 21 19.75 -10.09 8.19
N SER A 22 19.41 -8.89 8.65
CA SER A 22 18.69 -8.76 9.92
C SER A 22 17.16 -8.85 9.79
N CYS A 23 16.57 -8.40 8.69
CA CYS A 23 15.10 -8.49 8.52
C CYS A 23 14.64 -9.84 7.94
N GLY A 24 15.46 -10.51 7.11
CA GLY A 24 15.16 -11.84 6.59
C GLY A 24 15.07 -12.89 7.70
N GLU A 25 16.03 -12.88 8.62
CA GLU A 25 16.00 -13.74 9.80
C GLU A 25 14.78 -13.47 10.69
N ILE A 26 14.31 -12.23 10.79
CA ILE A 26 13.13 -11.86 11.59
C ILE A 26 11.83 -12.47 11.01
N TYR A 27 11.73 -12.62 9.69
CA TYR A 27 10.58 -13.30 9.06
C TYR A 27 10.72 -14.84 9.07
N THR A 28 11.93 -15.40 9.05
CA THR A 28 12.16 -16.85 9.08
C THR A 28 12.31 -17.45 10.48
N SER A 29 12.69 -16.65 11.48
CA SER A 29 12.89 -17.10 12.87
C SER A 29 11.59 -17.20 13.68
N GLY A 30 10.44 -16.99 13.04
CA GLY A 30 9.16 -17.06 13.72
C GLY A 30 9.00 -15.92 14.71
N LEU A 31 9.11 -14.67 14.23
CA LEU A 31 8.50 -13.56 14.98
C LEU A 31 7.08 -13.99 15.35
N PRO A 32 6.66 -13.77 16.61
CA PRO A 32 5.25 -13.82 16.91
C PRO A 32 4.59 -12.84 15.94
N THR A 33 3.67 -13.33 15.11
CA THR A 33 2.70 -12.51 14.36
C THR A 33 1.75 -11.78 15.31
N ASP A 34 2.22 -11.43 16.52
CA ASP A 34 1.52 -10.73 17.58
C ASP A 34 1.32 -9.29 17.11
N THR A 35 0.30 -9.20 16.27
CA THR A 35 -0.53 -8.07 15.90
C THR A 35 0.22 -6.76 15.70
N LEU A 36 0.49 -6.42 14.43
CA LEU A 36 0.60 -5.01 14.02
C LEU A 36 -0.61 -4.29 14.63
N THR A 37 -0.37 -3.45 15.65
CA THR A 37 -1.48 -2.83 16.36
C THR A 37 -2.08 -1.72 15.50
N LEU A 38 -3.35 -1.41 15.71
CA LEU A 38 -4.02 -0.32 14.97
C LEU A 38 -3.25 1.00 15.11
N THR A 39 -2.66 1.26 16.28
CA THR A 39 -1.84 2.47 16.53
C THR A 39 -0.53 2.48 15.76
N GLN A 40 0.07 1.33 15.48
CA GLN A 40 1.26 1.22 14.63
C GLN A 40 0.92 1.33 13.14
N TYR A 41 -0.21 0.77 12.71
CA TYR A 41 -0.66 0.79 11.32
C TYR A 41 -1.17 2.16 10.87
N LEU A 42 -1.92 2.85 11.73
CA LEU A 42 -2.65 4.08 11.38
C LEU A 42 -1.76 5.18 10.77
N PRO A 43 -0.54 5.46 11.27
CA PRO A 43 0.35 6.45 10.64
C PRO A 43 0.70 6.12 9.19
N PHE A 44 0.92 4.85 8.85
CA PHE A 44 1.23 4.43 7.47
C PHE A 44 0.03 4.57 6.55
N PHE A 45 -1.15 4.19 7.06
CA PHE A 45 -2.41 4.38 6.35
C PHE A 45 -2.65 5.86 6.05
N LEU A 46 -2.54 6.74 7.06
CA LEU A 46 -2.76 8.17 6.89
C LEU A 46 -1.73 8.81 5.96
N LYS A 47 -0.45 8.38 6.03
CA LYS A 47 0.61 8.86 5.12
C LYS A 47 0.30 8.48 3.67
N THR A 48 -0.08 7.23 3.41
CA THR A 48 -0.42 6.73 2.06
C THR A 48 -1.67 7.45 1.53
N TYR A 49 -2.72 7.52 2.34
CA TYR A 49 -3.94 8.26 2.04
C TYR A 49 -3.65 9.72 1.66
N ALA A 50 -2.78 10.39 2.42
CA ALA A 50 -2.42 11.78 2.16
C ALA A 50 -1.61 11.96 0.87
N PHE A 51 -0.73 11.01 0.53
CA PHE A 51 0.06 11.06 -0.71
C PHE A 51 -0.74 10.74 -1.97
N GLU A 52 -1.73 9.86 -1.87
CA GLU A 52 -2.57 9.49 -3.04
C GLU A 52 -3.65 10.54 -3.33
N LEU A 53 -4.11 11.25 -2.30
CA LEU A 53 -5.21 12.20 -2.41
C LEU A 53 -5.00 13.28 -3.49
N PRO A 54 -3.83 13.93 -3.64
CA PRO A 54 -3.61 14.93 -4.70
C PRO A 54 -3.80 14.35 -6.10
N PHE A 55 -3.41 13.10 -6.34
CA PHE A 55 -3.55 12.44 -7.64
C PHE A 55 -5.00 12.10 -7.92
N TYR A 56 -5.70 11.49 -6.96
CA TYR A 56 -7.13 11.25 -7.10
C TYR A 56 -7.93 12.54 -7.26
N TYR A 57 -7.56 13.60 -6.55
CA TYR A 57 -8.16 14.92 -6.74
C TYR A 57 -7.92 15.44 -8.17
N PHE A 58 -6.68 15.38 -8.67
CA PHE A 58 -6.35 15.85 -10.01
C PHE A 58 -7.19 15.16 -11.11
N PHE A 59 -7.30 13.83 -11.04
CA PHE A 59 -8.04 13.04 -12.05
C PHE A 59 -9.57 13.12 -11.89
N LEU A 60 -10.08 13.21 -10.65
CA LEU A 60 -11.51 13.08 -10.38
C LEU A 60 -12.24 14.41 -10.13
N ARG A 61 -11.54 15.54 -9.91
CA ARG A 61 -12.15 16.85 -9.62
C ARG A 61 -13.13 17.36 -10.68
N LYS A 62 -13.02 16.89 -11.92
CA LYS A 62 -13.96 17.26 -13.00
C LYS A 62 -15.25 16.44 -12.98
N ILE A 63 -15.28 15.35 -12.22
CA ILE A 63 -16.38 14.36 -12.21
C ILE A 63 -17.12 14.41 -10.86
N PHE A 64 -16.39 14.63 -9.76
CA PHE A 64 -16.92 14.54 -8.41
C PHE A 64 -16.58 15.76 -7.56
N SER A 65 -17.38 16.00 -6.53
CA SER A 65 -17.10 16.99 -5.50
C SER A 65 -15.92 16.56 -4.61
N THR A 66 -15.23 17.53 -4.00
CA THR A 66 -14.09 17.27 -3.10
C THR A 66 -14.44 16.28 -1.99
N THR A 67 -15.60 16.42 -1.34
CA THR A 67 -16.06 15.49 -0.29
C THR A 67 -16.21 14.06 -0.81
N LYS A 68 -16.72 13.90 -2.04
CA LYS A 68 -16.86 12.57 -2.66
C LYS A 68 -15.49 11.99 -3.01
N ILE A 69 -14.53 12.80 -3.46
CA ILE A 69 -13.15 12.36 -3.73
C ILE A 69 -12.45 11.88 -2.45
N LEU A 70 -12.59 12.61 -1.34
CA LEU A 70 -12.05 12.19 -0.04
C LEU A 70 -12.59 10.81 0.38
N ARG A 71 -13.92 10.62 0.24
CA ARG A 71 -14.56 9.32 0.51
C ARG A 71 -14.08 8.21 -0.42
N ILE A 72 -13.93 8.49 -1.71
CA ILE A 72 -13.40 7.54 -2.68
C ILE A 72 -11.98 7.11 -2.26
N ASN A 73 -11.10 8.07 -2.00
CA ASN A 73 -9.73 7.79 -1.58
C ASN A 73 -9.68 6.92 -0.31
N LEU A 74 -10.57 7.21 0.64
CA LEU A 74 -10.66 6.46 1.89
C LEU A 74 -11.12 5.01 1.65
N VAL A 75 -12.17 4.82 0.85
CA VAL A 75 -12.70 3.48 0.52
C VAL A 75 -11.65 2.64 -0.20
N ILE A 76 -10.95 3.25 -1.16
CA ILE A 76 -9.90 2.61 -1.94
C ILE A 76 -8.76 2.18 -1.02
N ASN A 77 -8.22 3.09 -0.21
CA ASN A 77 -7.13 2.78 0.74
C ASN A 77 -7.57 1.74 1.78
N LEU A 78 -8.81 1.79 2.29
CA LEU A 78 -9.32 0.78 3.22
C LEU A 78 -9.46 -0.62 2.58
N ALA A 79 -9.65 -0.70 1.27
CA ALA A 79 -9.75 -1.97 0.57
C ALA A 79 -8.37 -2.57 0.24
N THR A 80 -7.39 -1.74 -0.12
CA THR A 80 -6.08 -2.22 -0.58
C THR A 80 -5.04 -2.31 0.53
N HIS A 81 -4.99 -1.33 1.42
CA HIS A 81 -3.92 -1.17 2.40
C HIS A 81 -3.91 -2.28 3.48
N PRO A 82 -5.04 -2.67 4.10
CA PRO A 82 -5.05 -3.81 5.01
C PRO A 82 -4.67 -5.12 4.34
N PHE A 83 -5.06 -5.30 3.07
CA PHE A 83 -4.67 -6.49 2.32
C PHE A 83 -3.14 -6.54 2.14
N ILE A 84 -2.53 -5.45 1.70
CA ILE A 84 -1.07 -5.39 1.46
C ILE A 84 -0.27 -5.50 2.76
N PHE A 85 -0.71 -4.86 3.85
CA PHE A 85 0.07 -4.82 5.09
C PHE A 85 -0.19 -6.00 6.03
N ILE A 86 -1.34 -6.67 5.92
CA ILE A 86 -1.75 -7.73 6.84
C ILE A 86 -1.90 -9.06 6.10
N MET A 87 -2.76 -9.10 5.08
CA MET A 87 -3.10 -10.37 4.43
C MET A 87 -1.98 -10.90 3.54
N LEU A 88 -1.36 -10.04 2.75
CA LEU A 88 -0.35 -10.42 1.78
C LEU A 88 0.89 -11.02 2.46
N PRO A 89 1.46 -10.44 3.53
CA PRO A 89 2.56 -11.05 4.29
C PRO A 89 2.22 -12.46 4.83
N LEU A 90 1.00 -12.66 5.34
CA LEU A 90 0.55 -13.98 5.81
C LEU A 90 0.50 -15.01 4.66
N ILE A 91 0.09 -14.58 3.48
CA ILE A 91 0.10 -15.40 2.26
C ILE A 91 1.56 -15.72 1.88
N LEU A 92 2.46 -14.74 1.88
CA LEU A 92 3.87 -14.97 1.51
C LEU A 92 4.53 -16.03 2.39
N VAL A 93 4.36 -15.93 3.72
CA VAL A 93 4.94 -16.88 4.67
C VAL A 93 4.42 -18.28 4.40
N ARG A 94 3.14 -18.42 4.07
CA ARG A 94 2.52 -19.72 3.77
C ARG A 94 3.00 -20.34 2.47
N PHE A 95 3.32 -19.54 1.47
CA PHE A 95 3.73 -20.00 0.14
C PHE A 95 5.24 -19.85 -0.14
N GLU A 96 6.02 -19.49 0.88
CA GLU A 96 7.48 -19.29 0.79
C GLU A 96 7.88 -18.29 -0.31
N PHE A 97 7.08 -17.25 -0.51
CA PHE A 97 7.38 -16.23 -1.50
C PHE A 97 8.54 -15.34 -1.04
N ASN A 98 9.41 -14.99 -1.98
CA ASN A 98 10.48 -14.03 -1.72
C ASN A 98 9.97 -12.59 -1.78
N TYR A 99 10.81 -11.66 -1.33
CA TYR A 99 10.45 -10.24 -1.26
C TYR A 99 10.16 -9.61 -2.63
N PHE A 100 10.85 -10.04 -3.68
CA PHE A 100 10.57 -9.53 -5.03
C PHE A 100 9.17 -9.92 -5.49
N GLN A 101 8.75 -11.17 -5.22
CA GLN A 101 7.39 -11.64 -5.49
C GLN A 101 6.35 -10.84 -4.69
N TYR A 102 6.63 -10.50 -3.44
CA TYR A 102 5.77 -9.62 -2.65
C TYR A 102 5.55 -8.26 -3.32
N LEU A 103 6.64 -7.58 -3.71
CA LEU A 103 6.56 -6.27 -4.36
C LEU A 103 5.77 -6.36 -5.66
N VAL A 104 6.08 -7.33 -6.52
CA VAL A 104 5.36 -7.53 -7.79
C VAL A 104 3.87 -7.75 -7.55
N VAL A 105 3.51 -8.59 -6.57
CA VAL A 105 2.10 -8.85 -6.26
C VAL A 105 1.42 -7.60 -5.71
N ALA A 106 2.07 -6.86 -4.79
CA ALA A 106 1.50 -5.64 -4.20
C ALA A 106 1.28 -4.54 -5.25
N GLU A 107 2.29 -4.29 -6.10
CA GLU A 107 2.28 -3.27 -7.15
C GLU A 107 1.28 -3.58 -8.28
N ILE A 108 0.96 -4.85 -8.52
CA ILE A 108 -0.10 -5.23 -9.46
C ILE A 108 -1.47 -5.18 -8.77
N PHE A 109 -1.54 -5.69 -7.54
CA PHE A 109 -2.79 -5.85 -6.81
C PHE A 109 -3.46 -4.52 -6.51
N ALA A 110 -2.72 -3.55 -5.94
CA ALA A 110 -3.30 -2.25 -5.58
C ALA A 110 -3.97 -1.58 -6.78
N PRO A 111 -3.24 -1.13 -7.82
CA PRO A 111 -3.85 -0.35 -8.89
C PRO A 111 -4.97 -1.10 -9.62
N LEU A 112 -4.91 -2.44 -9.70
CA LEU A 112 -5.99 -3.25 -10.25
C LEU A 112 -7.27 -3.16 -9.41
N VAL A 113 -7.18 -3.41 -8.09
CA VAL A 113 -8.32 -3.35 -7.18
C VAL A 113 -8.88 -1.94 -7.10
N GLU A 114 -8.03 -0.93 -7.02
CA GLU A 114 -8.44 0.47 -7.00
C GLU A 114 -9.18 0.87 -8.27
N ALA A 115 -8.67 0.48 -9.45
CA ALA A 115 -9.32 0.73 -10.73
C ALA A 115 -10.68 0.02 -10.83
N LEU A 116 -10.77 -1.23 -10.34
CA LEU A 116 -12.02 -1.97 -10.26
C LEU A 116 -13.04 -1.27 -9.34
N ILE A 117 -12.63 -0.79 -8.16
CA ILE A 117 -13.50 -0.05 -7.25
C ILE A 117 -13.99 1.24 -7.92
N LEU A 118 -13.10 2.03 -8.51
CA LEU A 118 -13.46 3.27 -9.21
C LEU A 118 -14.46 3.02 -10.34
N ASN A 119 -14.23 1.97 -11.13
CA ASN A 119 -15.09 1.65 -12.26
C ASN A 119 -16.44 1.05 -11.82
N GLN A 120 -16.42 0.06 -10.93
CA GLN A 120 -17.62 -0.70 -10.58
C GLN A 120 -18.49 0.05 -9.56
N LEU A 121 -17.89 0.60 -8.51
CA LEU A 121 -18.61 1.25 -7.42
C LEU A 121 -18.91 2.72 -7.73
N PHE A 122 -17.95 3.45 -8.29
CA PHE A 122 -18.06 4.89 -8.54
C PHE A 122 -18.35 5.27 -9.99
N LYS A 123 -18.43 4.29 -10.90
CA LYS A 123 -18.76 4.48 -12.33
C LYS A 123 -17.78 5.40 -13.08
N VAL A 124 -16.52 5.43 -12.66
CA VAL A 124 -15.44 6.11 -13.40
C VAL A 124 -15.13 5.32 -14.67
N ARG A 125 -14.89 6.02 -15.79
CA ARG A 125 -14.48 5.38 -17.05
C ARG A 125 -13.19 4.57 -16.80
N TRP A 126 -13.16 3.32 -17.30
CA TRP A 126 -12.07 2.37 -17.06
C TRP A 126 -10.67 2.95 -17.29
N GLN A 127 -10.47 3.66 -18.41
CA GLN A 127 -9.19 4.30 -18.73
C GLN A 127 -8.75 5.31 -17.65
N THR A 128 -9.67 6.17 -17.20
CA THR A 128 -9.39 7.13 -16.13
C THR A 128 -9.15 6.44 -14.79
N ALA A 129 -9.90 5.38 -14.49
CA ALA A 129 -9.72 4.60 -13.27
C ALA A 129 -8.33 3.96 -13.22
N VAL A 130 -7.93 3.25 -14.28
CA VAL A 130 -6.61 2.60 -14.38
C VAL A 130 -5.48 3.61 -14.29
N VAL A 131 -5.53 4.70 -15.06
CA VAL A 131 -4.47 5.73 -15.04
C VAL A 131 -4.39 6.42 -13.68
N ALA A 132 -5.52 6.78 -13.08
CA ALA A 132 -5.54 7.41 -11.77
C ALA A 132 -4.94 6.51 -10.69
N SER A 133 -5.33 5.23 -10.66
CA SER A 133 -4.82 4.26 -9.69
C SER A 133 -3.34 3.93 -9.90
N LEU A 134 -2.90 3.72 -11.15
CA LEU A 134 -1.47 3.50 -11.43
C LEU A 134 -0.61 4.70 -11.01
N VAL A 135 -1.02 5.92 -11.35
CA VAL A 135 -0.25 7.13 -11.02
C VAL A 135 -0.25 7.39 -9.51
N ALA A 136 -1.40 7.26 -8.85
CA ALA A 136 -1.49 7.43 -7.40
C ALA A 136 -0.60 6.43 -6.67
N ASN A 137 -0.68 5.15 -7.04
CA ASN A 137 0.06 4.08 -6.39
C ASN A 137 1.57 4.15 -6.68
N LEU A 138 2.00 4.36 -7.93
CA LEU A 138 3.43 4.46 -8.26
C LEU A 138 4.10 5.67 -7.60
N ILE A 139 3.40 6.79 -7.49
CA ILE A 139 3.98 7.99 -6.87
C ILE A 139 3.92 7.90 -5.35
N SER A 140 2.81 7.40 -4.77
CA SER A 140 2.77 7.13 -3.33
C SER A 140 3.87 6.15 -2.96
N TRP A 141 4.09 5.11 -3.80
CA TRP A 141 5.23 4.20 -3.77
C TRP A 141 6.57 4.97 -3.75
N THR A 142 6.89 5.65 -4.83
CA THR A 142 8.19 6.34 -4.99
C THR A 142 8.47 7.33 -3.85
N VAL A 143 7.49 8.13 -3.46
CA VAL A 143 7.62 9.13 -2.39
C VAL A 143 7.80 8.47 -1.03
N GLY A 144 7.10 7.36 -0.77
CA GLY A 144 7.25 6.64 0.47
C GLY A 144 8.65 6.05 0.64
N VAL A 145 9.28 5.54 -0.44
CA VAL A 145 10.69 5.09 -0.44
C VAL A 145 11.63 6.25 -0.14
N LEU A 146 11.44 7.40 -0.80
CA LEU A 146 12.36 8.53 -0.66
C LEU A 146 12.30 9.23 0.70
N LEU A 147 11.18 9.07 1.43
CA LEU A 147 10.92 9.73 2.72
C LEU A 147 10.93 8.77 3.91
N SER A 148 11.39 7.54 3.72
CA SER A 148 11.65 6.56 4.79
C SER A 148 13.11 6.56 5.21
#